data_AF-A0A383E0Q1-F1
#
_entry.id   AF-A0A383E0Q1-F1
#
_cell.length_a   1.000
_cell.length_b   1.000
_cell.length_c   1.000
_cell.angle_alpha   90.00
_cell.angle_beta   90.00
_cell.angle_gamma   90.00
#
_symmetry.space_group_name_H-M   'P 1'
#
loop_
_entity.id
_entity.type
_entity.pdbx_description
1 polymer ?
#
loop_
_entity_poly.entity_id
_entity_poly.type
_entity_poly.pdbx_seq_one_letter_code
_entity_poly.pdbx_strand_id
1 'polypeptide(L)'
;MDSLPGEILREVEIFSGDIRDANVVRDAFNEIEICFHLAALIGIPYSYQSPESYVDTNVKGTLNILQAAKDFKCEKIIITSTSEVYGTAIYVPIDENHPLQAQSPYSATKIAADRLAESFLNSY
;
A
#
# COMPACT_ATOMS: atom_id res chain seq x y z
N MET A 1 -9.99 -17.54 7.42
CA MET A 1 -11.37 -17.84 6.97
C MET A 1 -12.03 -18.88 7.84
N ASP A 2 -11.28 -19.90 8.27
CA ASP A 2 -11.81 -21.08 8.97
C ASP A 2 -12.54 -20.79 10.30
N SER A 3 -12.37 -19.60 10.88
CA SER A 3 -13.04 -19.16 12.10
C SER A 3 -14.17 -18.14 11.87
N LEU A 4 -14.47 -17.76 10.63
CA LEU A 4 -15.52 -16.80 10.31
C LEU A 4 -16.89 -17.49 10.29
N PRO A 5 -17.96 -16.83 10.78
CA PRO A 5 -19.34 -17.27 10.58
C PRO A 5 -19.66 -17.51 9.10
N GLY A 6 -20.45 -18.55 8.79
CA GLY A 6 -20.79 -18.92 7.40
C GLY A 6 -21.65 -17.89 6.65
N GLU A 7 -22.27 -16.94 7.35
CA GLU A 7 -22.93 -15.78 6.73
C GLU A 7 -21.89 -14.80 6.17
N ILE A 8 -20.86 -14.45 6.93
CA ILE A 8 -19.79 -13.54 6.50
C ILE A 8 -19.00 -14.15 5.35
N LEU A 9 -18.69 -15.45 5.41
CA LEU A 9 -17.94 -16.11 4.33
C LEU A 9 -18.66 -16.06 2.97
N ARG A 10 -19.99 -15.93 2.94
CA ARG A 10 -20.75 -15.80 1.69
C ARG A 10 -20.70 -14.40 1.10
N GLU A 11 -20.29 -13.41 1.87
CA GLU A 11 -20.08 -12.02 1.44
C GLU A 11 -18.63 -11.75 1.05
N VAL A 12 -17.74 -12.75 1.17
CA VAL A 12 -16.33 -12.62 0.80
C VAL A 12 -16.09 -13.25 -0.55
N GLU A 13 -15.71 -12.42 -1.52
CA GLU A 13 -15.14 -12.87 -2.79
C GLU A 13 -13.61 -12.94 -2.68
N ILE A 14 -13.01 -14.01 -3.22
CA ILE A 14 -11.55 -14.17 -3.27
C ILE A 14 -11.11 -14.00 -4.72
N PHE A 15 -10.35 -12.94 -4.96
CA PHE A 15 -9.70 -12.70 -6.23
C PHE A 15 -8.19 -12.96 -6.09
N SER A 16 -7.67 -13.94 -6.83
CA SER A 16 -6.24 -14.27 -6.80
C SER A 16 -5.47 -13.41 -7.80
N GLY A 17 -4.45 -12.69 -7.33
CA GLY A 17 -3.71 -11.76 -8.17
C GLY A 17 -2.48 -11.16 -7.50
N ASP A 18 -1.71 -10.41 -8.28
CA ASP A 18 -0.53 -9.68 -7.82
C ASP A 18 -0.67 -8.20 -8.18
N ILE A 19 -0.46 -7.31 -7.21
CA ILE A 19 -0.58 -5.87 -7.40
C ILE A 19 0.42 -5.30 -8.41
N ARG A 20 1.48 -6.06 -8.74
CA ARG A 20 2.47 -5.68 -9.77
C ARG A 20 1.91 -5.78 -11.19
N ASP A 21 0.88 -6.59 -11.40
CA ASP A 21 0.17 -6.70 -12.67
C ASP A 21 -1.00 -5.70 -12.71
N ALA A 22 -0.83 -4.65 -13.52
CA ALA A 22 -1.82 -3.60 -13.63
C ALA A 22 -3.16 -4.09 -14.19
N ASN A 23 -3.19 -5.12 -15.05
CA ASN A 23 -4.44 -5.63 -15.60
C ASN A 23 -5.23 -6.37 -14.52
N VAL A 24 -4.55 -7.21 -13.74
CA VAL A 24 -5.14 -7.93 -12.61
C VAL A 24 -5.69 -6.97 -11.56
N VAL A 25 -4.99 -5.87 -11.27
CA VAL A 25 -5.50 -4.82 -10.37
C VAL A 25 -6.75 -4.15 -10.94
N ARG A 26 -6.76 -3.82 -12.23
CA ARG A 26 -7.94 -3.19 -12.87
C ARG A 26 -9.16 -4.09 -12.81
N ASP A 27 -8.99 -5.38 -13.07
CA ASP A 27 -10.07 -6.37 -12.99
C ASP A 27 -10.63 -6.44 -11.56
N ALA A 28 -9.76 -6.38 -10.54
CA ALA A 28 -10.16 -6.39 -9.13
C ALA A 28 -10.84 -5.09 -8.66
N PHE A 29 -10.75 -4.00 -9.43
CA PHE A 29 -11.34 -2.69 -9.07
C PHE A 29 -12.76 -2.49 -9.61
N ASN A 30 -13.32 -3.46 -10.34
CA ASN A 30 -14.70 -3.38 -10.79
C ASN A 30 -15.67 -3.30 -9.60
N GLU A 31 -16.51 -2.26 -9.57
CA GLU A 31 -17.53 -2.03 -8.52
C GLU A 31 -16.96 -1.86 -7.09
N ILE A 32 -15.69 -1.46 -6.94
CA ILE A 32 -15.08 -1.18 -5.63
C ILE A 32 -15.30 0.28 -5.20
N GLU A 33 -16.09 0.48 -4.14
CA GLU A 33 -16.33 1.80 -3.53
C GLU A 33 -15.17 2.24 -2.62
N ILE A 34 -14.62 1.32 -1.82
CA ILE A 34 -13.57 1.59 -0.83
C ILE A 34 -12.46 0.55 -0.93
N CYS A 35 -11.22 1.00 -1.10
CA CYS A 35 -10.04 0.15 -1.14
C CYS A 35 -9.20 0.29 0.14
N PHE A 36 -8.96 -0.81 0.84
CA PHE A 36 -7.94 -0.90 1.90
C PHE A 36 -6.66 -1.53 1.34
N HIS A 37 -5.67 -0.71 1.01
CA HIS A 37 -4.41 -1.18 0.43
C HIS A 37 -3.45 -1.67 1.51
N LEU A 38 -3.45 -2.98 1.73
CA LEU A 38 -2.60 -3.68 2.72
C LEU A 38 -1.40 -4.40 2.07
N ALA A 39 -1.36 -4.50 0.74
CA ALA A 39 -0.39 -5.32 0.05
C ALA A 39 0.98 -4.64 -0.04
N ALA A 40 1.96 -5.19 0.67
CA ALA A 40 3.36 -4.76 0.67
C ALA A 40 4.28 -5.89 1.15
N LEU A 41 5.54 -5.85 0.72
CA LEU A 41 6.63 -6.57 1.39
C LEU A 41 7.04 -5.80 2.64
N ILE A 42 7.09 -6.48 3.79
CA ILE A 42 7.31 -5.87 5.11
C ILE A 42 8.65 -6.24 5.78
N GLY A 43 9.38 -7.21 5.22
CA GLY A 43 10.55 -7.81 5.87
C GLY A 43 11.82 -6.96 5.73
N ILE A 44 12.06 -6.03 6.65
CA ILE A 44 13.21 -5.10 6.61
C ILE A 44 14.55 -5.79 6.29
N PRO A 45 14.96 -6.91 6.93
CA PRO A 45 16.22 -7.58 6.60
C PRO A 45 16.31 -8.03 5.13
N TYR A 46 15.20 -8.50 4.56
CA TYR A 46 15.13 -8.92 3.15
C TYR A 46 15.17 -7.73 2.20
N SER A 47 14.72 -6.55 2.63
CA SER A 47 14.76 -5.34 1.80
C SER A 47 16.18 -4.93 1.41
N TYR A 48 17.19 -5.26 2.23
CA TYR A 48 18.60 -5.04 1.89
C TYR A 48 19.13 -6.04 0.86
N GLN A 49 18.57 -7.25 0.82
CA GLN A 49 19.01 -8.31 -0.09
C GLN A 49 18.37 -8.17 -1.47
N SER A 50 17.10 -7.79 -1.51
CA SER A 50 16.30 -7.68 -2.75
C SER A 50 15.52 -6.36 -2.80
N PRO A 51 16.19 -5.19 -2.81
CA PRO A 51 15.52 -3.89 -2.78
C PRO A 51 14.62 -3.66 -4.01
N GLU A 52 14.98 -4.22 -5.17
CA GLU A 52 14.18 -4.13 -6.40
C GLU A 52 12.77 -4.71 -6.21
N SER A 53 12.64 -5.85 -5.52
CA SER A 53 11.34 -6.45 -5.24
C SER A 53 10.46 -5.57 -4.35
N TYR A 54 11.06 -4.76 -3.47
CA TYR A 54 10.33 -3.79 -2.65
C TYR A 54 9.86 -2.62 -3.50
N VAL A 55 10.67 -2.14 -4.45
CA VAL A 55 10.24 -1.09 -5.38
C VAL A 55 9.10 -1.58 -6.25
N ASP A 56 9.23 -2.78 -6.84
CA ASP A 56 8.19 -3.37 -7.69
C ASP A 56 6.87 -3.57 -6.92
N THR A 57 6.91 -4.15 -5.73
CA THR A 57 5.69 -4.43 -4.97
C THR A 57 5.16 -3.17 -4.29
N ASN A 58 5.96 -2.50 -3.47
CA ASN A 58 5.46 -1.44 -2.59
C ASN A 58 5.25 -0.12 -3.33
N VAL A 59 6.05 0.19 -4.36
CA VAL A 59 5.94 1.46 -5.10
C VAL A 59 5.11 1.27 -6.36
N LYS A 60 5.55 0.41 -7.30
CA LYS A 60 4.82 0.17 -8.55
C LYS A 60 3.46 -0.47 -8.28
N GLY A 61 3.36 -1.43 -7.36
CA GLY A 61 2.07 -2.00 -6.96
C GLY A 61 1.11 -0.95 -6.38
N THR A 62 1.60 -0.05 -5.51
CA THR A 62 0.78 1.08 -5.02
C THR A 62 0.34 2.01 -6.15
N LEU A 63 1.23 2.31 -7.11
CA LEU A 63 0.86 3.11 -8.28
C LEU A 63 -0.26 2.45 -9.10
N ASN A 64 -0.21 1.13 -9.30
CA ASN A 64 -1.25 0.40 -10.00
C ASN A 64 -2.61 0.52 -9.28
N ILE A 65 -2.63 0.38 -7.96
CA ILE A 65 -3.83 0.56 -7.12
C ILE A 65 -4.40 1.97 -7.29
N LEU A 66 -3.55 3.00 -7.19
CA LEU A 66 -3.97 4.40 -7.32
C LEU A 66 -4.51 4.72 -8.71
N GLN A 67 -3.89 4.19 -9.78
CA GLN A 67 -4.37 4.34 -11.15
C GLN A 67 -5.72 3.65 -11.37
N ALA A 68 -5.88 2.41 -10.89
CA ALA A 68 -7.14 1.69 -11.01
C ALA A 68 -8.26 2.40 -10.23
N ALA A 69 -8.00 2.82 -9.00
CA ALA A 69 -8.96 3.58 -8.20
C ALA A 69 -9.45 4.84 -8.90
N LYS A 70 -8.53 5.59 -9.53
CA LYS A 70 -8.88 6.76 -10.34
C LYS A 70 -9.75 6.39 -11.54
N ASP A 71 -9.34 5.39 -12.32
CA ASP A 71 -10.02 5.01 -13.57
C ASP A 71 -11.43 4.47 -13.32
N PHE A 72 -11.62 3.73 -12.22
CA PHE A 72 -12.89 3.14 -11.81
C PHE A 72 -13.69 4.00 -10.83
N LYS A 73 -13.21 5.21 -10.51
CA LYS A 73 -13.86 6.18 -9.61
C LYS A 73 -14.16 5.61 -8.22
N CYS A 74 -13.22 4.84 -7.67
CA CYS A 74 -13.27 4.40 -6.28
C CYS A 74 -13.31 5.64 -5.37
N GLU A 75 -14.24 5.66 -4.41
CA GLU A 75 -14.52 6.85 -3.60
C GLU A 75 -13.44 7.10 -2.56
N LYS A 76 -12.80 6.04 -2.06
CA LYS A 76 -11.85 6.14 -0.96
C LYS A 76 -10.79 5.05 -1.01
N ILE A 77 -9.53 5.45 -0.81
CA ILE A 77 -8.41 4.54 -0.62
C ILE A 77 -7.79 4.80 0.75
N ILE A 78 -7.55 3.74 1.51
CA ILE A 78 -6.81 3.76 2.76
C ILE A 78 -5.47 3.08 2.50
N ILE A 79 -4.39 3.88 2.53
CA ILE A 79 -3.02 3.40 2.40
C ILE A 79 -2.47 3.10 3.79
N THR A 80 -1.91 1.91 3.97
CA THR A 80 -1.23 1.56 5.22
C THR A 80 0.24 1.93 5.17
N SER A 81 0.65 2.92 5.98
CA SER A 81 2.05 3.30 6.16
C SER A 81 2.69 2.52 7.32
N THR A 82 3.83 2.98 7.83
CA THR A 82 4.60 2.36 8.91
C THR A 82 5.36 3.42 9.71
N SER A 83 5.61 3.18 11.01
CA SER A 83 6.47 4.07 11.81
C SER A 83 7.92 4.11 11.31
N GLU A 84 8.35 3.10 10.55
CA GLU A 84 9.71 3.02 9.97
C GLU A 84 10.03 4.16 8.99
N VAL A 85 9.01 4.89 8.52
CA VAL A 85 9.21 6.09 7.69
C VAL A 85 9.90 7.22 8.44
N TYR A 86 9.83 7.24 9.77
CA TYR A 86 10.47 8.25 10.61
C TYR A 86 11.93 7.91 10.95
N GLY A 87 12.34 6.66 10.77
CA GLY A 87 13.70 6.20 11.09
C GLY A 87 14.06 6.36 12.56
N THR A 88 15.30 6.77 12.84
CA THR A 88 15.77 7.04 14.20
C THR A 88 15.09 8.28 14.76
N ALA A 89 14.44 8.13 15.92
CA ALA A 89 13.76 9.22 16.59
C ALA A 89 14.72 10.39 16.90
N ILE A 90 14.35 11.58 16.44
CA ILE A 90 15.05 12.83 16.79
C ILE A 90 14.41 13.52 18.01
N TYR A 91 13.15 13.19 18.33
CA TYR A 91 12.47 13.57 19.58
C TYR A 91 11.40 12.54 19.96
N VAL A 92 10.91 12.65 21.20
CA VAL A 92 9.84 11.79 21.74
C VAL A 92 8.77 12.61 22.47
N PRO A 93 7.48 12.23 22.38
CA PRO A 93 6.93 11.18 21.51
C PRO A 93 7.06 11.55 20.02
N ILE A 94 7.16 10.54 19.14
CA ILE A 94 7.10 10.75 17.69
C ILE A 94 5.66 11.10 17.32
N ASP A 95 5.47 12.25 16.69
CA ASP A 95 4.20 12.68 16.09
C ASP A 95 4.33 12.74 14.56
N GLU A 96 3.24 13.08 13.86
CA GLU A 96 3.23 13.16 12.39
C GLU A 96 4.02 14.34 11.80
N ASN A 97 4.53 15.25 12.64
CA ASN A 97 5.44 16.31 12.21
C ASN A 97 6.90 15.85 12.16
N HIS A 98 7.20 14.65 12.68
CA HIS A 98 8.55 14.11 12.66
C HIS A 98 9.01 13.94 11.21
N PRO A 99 10.25 14.32 10.87
CA PRO A 99 10.73 14.23 9.50
C PRO A 99 10.71 12.78 9.00
N LEU A 100 10.36 12.62 7.73
CA LEU A 100 10.53 11.35 7.03
C LEU A 100 12.01 11.11 6.79
N GLN A 101 12.51 9.96 7.25
CA GLN A 101 13.90 9.57 7.12
C GLN A 101 14.01 8.08 6.76
N ALA A 102 14.20 7.81 5.47
CA ALA A 102 14.38 6.45 4.97
C ALA A 102 15.71 5.85 5.46
N GLN A 103 15.65 4.92 6.41
CA GLN A 103 16.81 4.18 6.93
C GLN A 103 16.98 2.77 6.33
N SER A 104 16.03 2.32 5.51
CA SER A 104 16.09 1.05 4.80
C SER A 104 15.42 1.14 3.43
N PRO A 105 15.70 0.22 2.49
CA PRO A 105 14.94 0.12 1.25
C PRO A 105 13.44 -0.04 1.49
N TYR A 106 13.04 -0.80 2.52
CA TYR A 106 11.64 -0.90 2.94
C TYR A 106 11.04 0.47 3.28
N SER A 107 11.63 1.22 4.22
CA SER A 107 11.06 2.52 4.62
C SER A 107 11.11 3.56 3.49
N ALA A 108 12.13 3.52 2.63
CA ALA A 108 12.16 4.31 1.39
C ALA A 108 10.93 4.02 0.51
N THR A 109 10.58 2.75 0.30
CA THR A 109 9.42 2.38 -0.52
C THR A 109 8.08 2.74 0.12
N LYS A 110 7.98 2.72 1.45
CA LYS A 110 6.77 3.16 2.15
C LYS A 110 6.58 4.67 2.08
N ILE A 111 7.66 5.45 2.24
CA ILE A 111 7.63 6.90 1.99
C ILE A 111 7.21 7.18 0.55
N ALA A 112 7.75 6.46 -0.44
CA ALA A 112 7.37 6.64 -1.83
C ALA A 112 5.89 6.33 -2.08
N ALA A 113 5.36 5.25 -1.49
CA ALA A 113 3.94 4.91 -1.57
C ALA A 113 3.05 6.00 -0.97
N ASP A 114 3.41 6.54 0.19
CA ASP A 114 2.67 7.62 0.85
C ASP A 114 2.67 8.90 0.00
N ARG A 115 3.82 9.25 -0.58
CA ARG A 115 3.97 10.44 -1.44
C ARG A 115 3.25 10.29 -2.78
N LEU A 116 3.15 9.07 -3.32
CA LEU A 116 2.29 8.80 -4.47
C LEU A 116 0.82 9.04 -4.13
N ALA A 117 0.34 8.53 -2.99
CA ALA A 117 -1.04 8.73 -2.58
C ALA A 117 -1.37 10.21 -2.36
N GLU A 118 -0.49 10.95 -1.67
CA GLU A 118 -0.60 12.40 -1.51
C GLU A 118 -0.59 13.13 -2.85
N SER A 119 0.27 12.73 -3.78
CA SER A 119 0.30 13.32 -5.12
C SER A 119 -1.02 13.11 -5.86
N PHE A 120 -1.64 11.93 -5.75
CA PHE A 120 -2.91 11.65 -6.39
C PHE A 120 -4.04 12.50 -5.79
N LEU A 121 -4.09 12.60 -4.45
CA LEU A 121 -5.06 13.46 -3.74
C LEU A 121 -4.97 14.93 -4.18
N ASN A 122 -3.75 15.42 -4.44
CA ASN A 122 -3.54 16.81 -4.83
C ASN A 122 -3.71 17.05 -6.33
N SER A 123 -3.75 16.00 -7.17
CA SER A 123 -3.69 16.13 -8.64
C SER A 123 -4.96 15.69 -9.37
N TYR A 124 -5.82 14.89 -8.73
CA TYR A 124 -7.02 14.30 -9.31
C TYR A 124 -8.22 14.47 -8.38
#